data_AF-A0A9W8EZG4-F1
#
_entry.id   AF-A0A9W8EZG4-F1
#
_cell.length_a   1.000
_cell.length_b   1.000
_cell.length_c   1.000
_cell.angle_alpha   90.00
_cell.angle_beta   90.00
_cell.angle_gamma   90.00
#
_symmetry.space_group_name_H-M   'P 1'
#
loop_
_entity.id
_entity.type
_entity.pdbx_description
1 polymer ?
#
loop_
_entity_poly.entity_id
_entity_poly.type
_entity_poly.pdbx_seq_one_letter_code
_entity_poly.pdbx_strand_id
1 'polypeptide(L)'
;MARMGPQTQHKLYSAALESFPNEFAGISRCKFKETYIRNLKEFKQVIVKPCCDPEVITAMAADPDTRVRPGQKTIWLASIPDQLAAKYVPGNPAMTTSNIEVLDAIDEERTKSKDFWTGETNKPHDWKAILKEAGKPTSL
;
A
#
# COMPACT_ATOMS: atom_id res chain seq x y z
N MET A 1 -8.30 0.77 4.41
CA MET A 1 -7.60 1.46 5.51
C MET A 1 -7.94 2.95 5.62
N ALA A 2 -7.90 3.76 4.55
CA ALA A 2 -8.22 5.20 4.63
C ALA A 2 -9.64 5.50 5.15
N ARG A 3 -10.62 4.61 4.89
CA ARG A 3 -12.02 4.75 5.34
C ARG A 3 -12.26 4.54 6.83
N MET A 4 -11.38 3.86 7.56
CA MET A 4 -11.67 3.38 8.93
C MET A 4 -10.94 4.16 10.03
N GLY A 5 -10.28 5.27 9.69
CA GLY A 5 -9.55 6.11 10.65
C GLY A 5 -8.35 5.40 11.30
N PRO A 6 -7.81 5.97 12.39
CA PRO A 6 -6.72 5.35 13.15
C PRO A 6 -7.15 4.02 13.77
N GLN A 7 -6.35 2.97 13.60
CA GLN A 7 -6.66 1.63 14.09
C GLN A 7 -5.50 1.03 14.88
N THR A 8 -5.81 0.06 15.75
CA THR A 8 -4.79 -0.71 16.45
C THR A 8 -4.13 -1.71 15.49
N GLN A 9 -2.90 -2.12 15.81
CA GLN A 9 -2.15 -3.09 14.98
C GLN A 9 -2.89 -4.41 14.80
N HIS A 10 -3.67 -4.83 15.81
CA HIS A 10 -4.47 -6.04 15.74
C HIS A 10 -5.62 -5.89 14.74
N LYS A 11 -6.37 -4.80 14.84
CA LYS A 11 -7.50 -4.52 13.95
C LYS A 11 -7.06 -4.37 12.49
N LEU A 12 -5.90 -3.73 12.28
CA LEU A 12 -5.26 -3.66 10.96
C LEU A 12 -4.93 -5.04 10.38
N TYR A 13 -4.45 -5.96 11.22
CA TYR A 13 -4.14 -7.31 10.80
C TYR A 13 -5.40 -8.12 10.48
N SER A 14 -6.44 -8.06 11.33
CA SER A 14 -7.72 -8.72 11.08
C SER A 14 -8.36 -8.20 9.78
N ALA A 15 -8.42 -6.88 9.61
CA ALA A 15 -8.97 -6.27 8.40
C ALA A 15 -8.17 -6.62 7.13
N ALA A 16 -6.84 -6.76 7.25
CA ALA A 16 -5.99 -7.20 6.13
C ALA A 16 -6.26 -8.66 5.73
N LEU A 17 -6.46 -9.55 6.70
CA LEU A 17 -6.83 -10.94 6.44
C LEU A 17 -8.21 -11.06 5.78
N GLU A 18 -9.19 -10.26 6.21
CA GLU A 18 -10.53 -10.25 5.62
C GLU A 18 -10.53 -9.70 4.20
N SER A 19 -9.78 -8.61 3.96
CA SER A 19 -9.77 -7.93 2.66
C SER A 19 -8.88 -8.63 1.63
N PHE A 20 -7.78 -9.25 2.07
CA PHE A 20 -6.75 -9.83 1.20
C PHE A 20 -6.32 -11.23 1.71
N PRO A 21 -7.24 -12.20 1.74
CA PRO A 21 -6.97 -13.52 2.33
C PRO A 21 -5.83 -14.25 1.60
N ASN A 22 -5.71 -14.10 0.28
CA ASN A 22 -4.67 -14.78 -0.51
C ASN A 22 -3.25 -14.29 -0.21
N GLU A 23 -3.09 -12.99 0.09
CA GLU A 23 -1.77 -12.40 0.34
C GLU A 23 -1.32 -12.60 1.80
N PHE A 24 -2.28 -12.64 2.72
CA PHE A 24 -2.00 -12.72 4.17
C PHE A 24 -2.27 -14.11 4.78
N ALA A 25 -2.69 -15.09 3.97
CA ALA A 25 -2.84 -16.47 4.41
C ALA A 25 -1.54 -17.01 5.05
N GLY A 26 -1.64 -17.49 6.30
CA GLY A 26 -0.51 -18.09 7.02
C GLY A 26 0.52 -17.10 7.57
N ILE A 27 0.37 -15.79 7.35
CA ILE A 27 1.25 -14.79 7.94
C ILE A 27 0.88 -14.59 9.40
N SER A 28 1.81 -14.86 10.33
CA SER A 28 1.58 -14.58 11.75
C SER A 28 1.55 -13.07 12.03
N ARG A 29 0.83 -12.67 13.08
CA ARG A 29 0.76 -11.25 13.52
C ARG A 29 2.14 -10.63 13.78
N CYS A 30 3.10 -11.42 14.29
CA CYS A 30 4.46 -10.95 14.52
C CYS A 30 5.17 -10.61 13.20
N LYS A 31 5.06 -11.49 12.20
CA LYS A 31 5.62 -11.27 10.87
C LYS A 31 4.93 -10.12 10.14
N PHE A 32 3.61 -9.98 10.33
CA PHE A 32 2.86 -8.82 9.83
C PHE A 32 3.42 -7.50 10.38
N LYS A 33 3.67 -7.43 11.68
CA LYS A 33 4.24 -6.24 12.32
C LYS A 33 5.66 -5.96 11.83
N GLU A 34 6.53 -6.97 11.80
CA GLU A 34 7.95 -6.79 11.49
C GLU A 34 8.21 -6.52 10.02
N THR A 35 7.47 -7.14 9.12
CA THR A 35 7.69 -6.99 7.68
C THR A 35 6.79 -5.91 7.12
N TYR A 36 5.48 -5.94 7.36
CA TYR A 36 4.55 -5.06 6.67
C TYR A 36 4.42 -3.70 7.36
N ILE A 37 4.16 -3.66 8.67
CA ILE A 37 4.03 -2.38 9.37
C ILE A 37 5.36 -1.62 9.39
N ARG A 38 6.49 -2.31 9.56
CA ARG A 38 7.82 -1.69 9.50
C ARG A 38 8.09 -1.09 8.13
N ASN A 39 7.90 -1.86 7.05
CA ASN A 39 8.13 -1.36 5.70
C ASN A 39 7.18 -0.19 5.38
N LEU A 40 5.89 -0.28 5.71
CA LEU A 40 4.92 0.80 5.51
C LEU A 40 5.29 2.08 6.29
N LYS A 41 5.92 1.94 7.46
CA LYS A 41 6.45 3.06 8.23
C LYS A 41 7.69 3.67 7.56
N GLU A 42 8.60 2.85 7.06
CA GLU A 42 9.80 3.30 6.32
C GLU A 42 9.40 4.05 5.04
N PHE A 43 8.39 3.57 4.32
CA PHE A 43 7.83 4.24 3.15
C PHE A 43 6.95 5.46 3.49
N LYS A 44 6.83 5.83 4.78
CA LYS A 44 5.98 6.94 5.27
C LYS A 44 4.51 6.83 4.86
N GLN A 45 4.04 5.62 4.59
CA GLN A 45 2.65 5.34 4.22
C GLN A 45 1.75 5.11 5.44
N VAL A 46 2.34 4.76 6.59
CA VAL A 46 1.65 4.60 7.86
C VAL A 46 2.37 5.40 8.96
N ILE A 47 1.60 6.16 9.72
CA ILE A 47 2.03 6.90 10.90
C ILE A 47 1.54 6.15 12.13
N VAL A 48 2.45 5.84 13.05
CA VAL A 48 2.11 5.20 14.32
C VAL A 48 2.31 6.22 15.44
N LYS A 49 1.23 6.59 16.13
CA LYS A 49 1.23 7.59 17.20
C LYS A 49 0.68 7.01 18.50
N PRO A 50 1.25 7.38 19.66
CA PRO A 50 0.63 7.08 20.95
C PRO A 50 -0.60 7.96 21.12
N CYS A 51 -1.70 7.39 21.59
CA CYS A 51 -2.91 8.08 22.00
C CYS A 51 -3.12 7.85 23.49
N CYS A 52 -3.37 8.94 24.21
CA CYS A 52 -3.56 8.97 25.66
C CYS A 52 -4.99 9.38 26.05
N ASP A 53 -5.88 9.54 25.07
CA ASP A 53 -7.24 10.02 25.29
C ASP A 53 -8.08 8.93 25.97
N PRO A 54 -8.64 9.19 27.15
CA PRO A 54 -9.31 8.16 27.95
C PRO A 54 -10.56 7.62 27.25
N GLU A 55 -11.30 8.45 26.51
CA GLU A 55 -12.49 8.03 25.75
C GLU A 55 -12.15 7.09 24.60
N VAL A 56 -11.03 7.35 23.91
CA VAL A 56 -10.56 6.50 22.81
C VAL A 56 -10.05 5.17 23.36
N ILE A 57 -9.39 5.20 24.51
CA ILE A 57 -8.90 3.99 25.19
C ILE A 57 -10.07 3.12 25.67
N THR A 58 -11.13 3.70 26.24
CA THR A 58 -12.31 2.93 26.67
C THR A 58 -13.10 2.39 25.48
N ALA A 59 -13.28 3.18 24.42
CA ALA A 59 -13.92 2.71 23.19
C ALA A 59 -13.15 1.56 22.54
N MET A 60 -11.82 1.61 22.54
CA MET A 60 -10.97 0.55 22.01
C MET A 60 -10.92 -0.67 22.95
N ALA A 61 -10.99 -0.49 24.27
CA ALA A 61 -11.06 -1.59 25.23
C ALA A 61 -12.38 -2.37 25.17
N ALA A 62 -13.46 -1.77 24.66
CA ALA A 62 -14.71 -2.45 24.38
C ALA A 62 -14.64 -3.37 23.14
N ASP A 63 -13.63 -3.21 22.28
CA ASP A 63 -13.44 -4.01 21.07
C ASP A 63 -12.74 -5.34 21.43
N PRO A 64 -13.37 -6.51 21.15
CA PRO A 64 -12.82 -7.82 21.53
C PRO A 64 -11.46 -8.13 20.89
N ASP A 65 -11.14 -7.49 19.76
CA ASP A 65 -9.86 -7.66 19.07
C ASP A 65 -8.72 -6.82 19.69
N THR A 66 -9.03 -5.86 20.56
CA THR A 66 -8.02 -5.00 21.16
C THR A 66 -7.71 -5.44 22.59
N ARG A 67 -6.52 -6.01 22.78
CA ARG A 67 -5.99 -6.29 24.13
C ARG A 67 -5.48 -5.00 24.79
N VAL A 68 -6.36 -4.29 25.48
CA VAL A 68 -5.98 -3.21 26.41
C VAL A 68 -5.84 -3.80 27.81
N ARG A 69 -4.71 -3.55 28.49
CA ARG A 69 -4.55 -3.99 29.89
C ARG A 69 -5.35 -3.08 30.84
N PRO A 70 -5.92 -3.61 31.94
CA PRO A 70 -6.54 -2.76 32.95
C PRO A 70 -5.54 -1.72 33.46
N GLY A 71 -5.90 -0.44 33.43
CA GLY A 71 -5.04 0.67 33.86
C GLY A 71 -4.05 1.19 32.80
N GLN A 72 -4.11 0.71 31.56
CA GLN A 72 -3.26 1.19 30.48
C GLN A 72 -3.65 2.61 30.05
N LYS A 73 -2.72 3.57 30.22
CA LYS A 73 -2.93 4.99 29.92
C LYS A 73 -2.60 5.39 28.48
N THR A 74 -2.03 4.48 27.69
CA THR A 74 -1.55 4.78 26.34
C THR A 74 -1.74 3.59 25.41
N ILE A 75 -2.34 3.85 24.25
CA ILE A 75 -2.48 2.88 23.16
C ILE A 75 -1.75 3.39 21.91
N TRP A 76 -1.26 2.48 21.08
CA TRP A 76 -0.59 2.85 19.83
C TRP A 76 -1.57 2.69 18.67
N LEU A 77 -1.85 3.80 18.00
CA LEU A 77 -2.72 3.85 16.84
C LEU A 77 -1.89 4.02 15.59
N ALA A 78 -2.24 3.28 14.55
CA ALA A 78 -1.67 3.40 13.23
C ALA A 78 -2.71 4.04 12.31
N SER A 79 -2.30 5.09 11.60
CA SER A 79 -3.13 5.83 10.65
C SER A 79 -2.39 6.04 9.34
N ILE A 80 -3.14 6.24 8.25
CA ILE A 80 -2.58 6.67 6.96
C ILE A 80 -2.46 8.21 6.99
N PRO A 81 -1.36 8.81 6.50
CA PRO A 81 -1.27 10.26 6.34
C PRO A 81 -2.37 10.81 5.44
N ASP A 82 -2.92 11.99 5.77
CA ASP A 82 -4.04 12.58 5.03
C ASP A 82 -3.74 12.78 3.53
N GLN A 83 -2.50 13.15 3.20
CA GLN A 83 -2.02 13.29 1.83
C GLN A 83 -2.11 11.99 1.04
N LEU A 84 -1.89 10.85 1.70
CA LEU A 84 -1.96 9.53 1.10
C LEU A 84 -3.40 9.01 1.11
N ALA A 85 -4.15 9.28 2.18
CA ALA A 85 -5.56 8.94 2.29
C ALA A 85 -6.36 9.54 1.13
N ALA A 86 -6.09 10.79 0.75
CA ALA A 86 -6.67 11.47 -0.40
C ALA A 86 -6.45 10.70 -1.72
N LYS A 87 -5.30 10.05 -1.90
CA LYS A 87 -4.99 9.23 -3.10
C LYS A 87 -5.83 7.96 -3.18
N TYR A 88 -6.21 7.40 -2.04
CA TYR A 88 -6.97 6.15 -1.94
C TYR A 88 -8.48 6.36 -1.72
N VAL A 89 -8.98 7.59 -1.90
CA VAL A 89 -10.42 7.85 -1.88
C VAL A 89 -11.04 7.27 -3.16
N PRO A 90 -12.04 6.38 -3.05
CA PRO A 90 -12.70 5.82 -4.23
C PRO A 90 -13.38 6.92 -5.04
N GLY A 91 -13.07 6.95 -6.35
CA GLY A 91 -13.47 8.03 -7.26
C GLY A 91 -12.38 9.09 -7.50
N ASN A 92 -11.21 8.99 -6.87
CA ASN A 92 -10.07 9.84 -7.21
C ASN A 92 -9.48 9.40 -8.57
N PRO A 93 -9.44 10.29 -9.60
CA PRO A 93 -8.94 9.97 -10.93
C PRO A 93 -7.45 9.57 -10.97
N ALA A 94 -6.68 9.84 -9.92
CA ALA A 94 -5.27 9.44 -9.83
C ALA A 94 -5.05 7.93 -9.57
N MET A 95 -6.10 7.19 -9.20
CA MET A 95 -6.04 5.74 -8.96
C MET A 95 -6.64 4.94 -10.13
N THR A 96 -7.33 5.61 -11.06
CA THR A 96 -7.98 4.96 -12.20
C THR A 96 -6.99 4.81 -13.34
N THR A 97 -6.63 3.56 -13.62
CA THR A 97 -6.14 3.07 -14.93
C THR A 97 -4.76 3.53 -15.40
N SER A 98 -4.30 4.75 -15.10
CA SER A 98 -3.09 5.30 -15.72
C SER A 98 -1.80 4.55 -15.37
N ASN A 99 -1.58 4.13 -14.12
CA ASN A 99 -0.31 3.50 -13.76
C ASN A 99 -0.18 2.06 -14.29
N ILE A 100 -1.28 1.30 -14.32
CA ILE A 100 -1.27 -0.06 -14.87
C ILE A 100 -1.13 0.02 -16.39
N GLU A 101 -1.89 0.89 -17.06
CA GLU A 101 -1.79 1.12 -18.50
C GLU A 101 -0.40 1.64 -18.92
N VAL A 102 0.22 2.48 -18.08
CA VAL A 102 1.60 2.95 -18.31
C VAL A 102 2.61 1.82 -18.13
N LEU A 103 2.44 0.95 -17.13
CA LEU A 103 3.31 -0.21 -16.94
C LEU A 103 3.16 -1.23 -18.07
N ASP A 104 1.92 -1.54 -18.47
CA ASP A 104 1.64 -2.45 -19.59
C ASP A 104 2.23 -1.89 -20.90
N ALA A 105 2.07 -0.58 -21.16
CA ALA A 105 2.68 0.06 -22.33
C ALA A 105 4.22 0.06 -22.28
N ILE A 106 4.82 0.18 -21.10
CA ILE A 106 6.28 0.07 -20.92
C ILE A 106 6.75 -1.36 -21.17
N ASP A 107 6.04 -2.37 -20.66
CA ASP A 107 6.44 -3.77 -20.78
C ASP A 107 6.21 -4.33 -22.19
N GLU A 108 5.16 -3.90 -22.90
CA GLU A 108 4.96 -4.18 -24.33
C GLU A 108 6.14 -3.67 -25.17
N GLU A 109 6.54 -2.41 -24.97
CA GLU A 109 7.64 -1.81 -25.73
C GLU A 109 9.01 -2.41 -25.35
N ARG A 110 9.21 -2.78 -24.08
CA ARG A 110 10.41 -3.50 -23.64
C ARG A 110 10.53 -4.88 -24.24
N THR A 111 9.41 -5.58 -24.43
CA THR A 111 9.41 -6.90 -25.06
C THR A 111 9.91 -6.80 -26.50
N LYS A 112 9.44 -5.81 -27.26
CA LYS A 112 9.94 -5.51 -28.62
C LYS A 112 11.44 -5.17 -28.63
N SER A 113 11.94 -4.46 -27.62
CA SER A 113 13.39 -4.23 -27.45
C SER A 113 14.16 -5.51 -27.17
N LYS A 114 13.58 -6.46 -26.42
CA LYS A 114 14.20 -7.75 -26.14
C LYS A 114 14.26 -8.62 -27.41
N ASP A 115 13.24 -8.56 -28.26
CA ASP A 115 13.15 -9.29 -29.53
C ASP A 115 14.29 -8.92 -30.51
N PHE A 116 14.84 -7.71 -30.39
CA PHE A 116 16.07 -7.32 -31.11
C PHE A 116 17.30 -8.09 -30.59
N TRP A 117 17.45 -8.21 -29.28
CA TRP A 117 18.59 -8.92 -28.68
C TRP A 117 18.51 -10.44 -28.84
N THR A 118 17.31 -11.00 -29.02
CA THR A 118 17.10 -12.43 -29.33
C THR A 118 17.18 -12.72 -30.83
N GLY A 119 17.31 -11.70 -31.68
CA GLY A 119 17.46 -11.84 -33.13
C GLY A 119 16.15 -12.07 -33.90
N GLU A 120 15.01 -11.88 -33.25
CA GLU A 120 13.69 -11.96 -33.90
C GLU A 120 13.38 -10.70 -34.73
N THR A 121 14.03 -9.57 -34.40
CA THR A 121 13.93 -8.33 -35.19
C THR A 121 15.30 -7.81 -35.61
N ASN A 122 15.38 -7.22 -36.82
CA ASN A 122 16.62 -6.72 -37.43
C ASN A 122 16.92 -5.24 -37.13
N LYS A 123 16.08 -4.56 -36.33
CA LYS A 123 16.22 -3.12 -36.05
C LYS A 123 16.30 -2.87 -34.55
N PRO A 124 17.28 -2.08 -34.07
CA PRO A 124 17.36 -1.72 -32.66
C PRO A 124 16.13 -0.92 -32.25
N HIS A 125 15.45 -1.38 -31.20
CA HIS A 125 14.25 -0.75 -30.67
C HIS A 125 14.56 -0.10 -29.33
N ASP A 126 14.53 1.23 -29.27
CA ASP A 126 14.70 2.00 -28.03
C ASP A 126 13.32 2.38 -27.47
N TRP A 127 12.81 1.55 -26.57
CA TRP A 127 11.50 1.73 -25.94
C TRP A 127 11.35 3.11 -25.25
N LYS A 128 12.44 3.70 -24.73
CA LYS A 128 12.36 5.02 -24.07
C LYS A 128 12.18 6.14 -25.07
N ALA A 129 12.89 6.10 -26.19
CA ALA A 129 12.77 7.10 -27.24
C ALA A 129 11.36 7.09 -27.84
N ILE A 130 10.81 5.90 -28.08
CA ILE A 130 9.47 5.70 -28.68
C ILE A 130 8.36 6.18 -27.74
N LEU A 131 8.43 5.82 -26.46
CA LEU A 131 7.46 6.31 -25.48
C LEU A 131 7.53 7.84 -25.33
N LYS A 132 8.73 8.43 -25.43
CA LYS A 132 8.93 9.88 -25.37
C LYS A 132 8.36 10.61 -26.60
N GLU A 133 8.52 10.04 -27.80
CA GLU A 133 7.90 10.55 -29.04
C GLU A 133 6.37 10.43 -28.99
N ALA A 134 5.85 9.35 -28.40
CA ALA A 134 4.41 9.14 -28.21
C ALA A 134 3.78 9.98 -27.07
N GLY A 135 4.58 10.79 -26.36
CA GLY A 135 4.11 11.60 -25.22
C GLY A 135 3.70 10.78 -23.99
N LYS A 136 4.11 9.51 -23.92
CA LYS A 136 3.80 8.61 -22.80
C LYS A 136 4.87 8.72 -21.69
N PRO A 137 4.49 8.63 -20.42
CA PRO A 137 5.45 8.61 -19.32
C PRO A 137 6.33 7.35 -19.39
N THR A 138 7.63 7.52 -19.16
CA THR A 138 8.63 6.43 -19.16
C THR A 138 8.95 5.91 -17.75
N SER A 139 8.31 6.51 -16.74
CA SER A 139 8.40 6.19 -15.33
C SER A 139 7.09 6.54 -14.65
N LEU A 140 6.77 5.82 -13.57
CA LEU A 140 5.68 6.16 -12.64
C LEU A 140 5.96 7.45 -11.86
#